data_AF-A0A316V232-F1
#
_entry.id   AF-A0A316V232-F1
#
_cell.length_a   1.000
_cell.length_b   1.000
_cell.length_c   1.000
_cell.angle_alpha   90.00
_cell.angle_beta   90.00
_cell.angle_gamma   90.00
#
_symmetry.space_group_name_H-M   'P 1'
#
loop_
_entity.id
_entity.type
_entity.pdbx_description
1 polymer ?
#
loop_
_entity_poly.entity_id
_entity_poly.type
_entity_poly.pdbx_seq_one_letter_code
_entity_poly.pdbx_strand_id
1 'polypeptide(L)' 'LANPASVYCEKLGGKLVIQNTENGQIGLCHLPDGRIIEEWELFRADNKEEQE' A
#
# COMPACT_ATOMS: atom_id res chain seq x y z
N LEU A 1 16.51 -1.58 -3.28
CA LEU A 1 15.78 -1.74 -2.01
C LEU A 1 14.29 -1.81 -2.35
N ALA A 2 13.56 -2.82 -1.86
CA ALA A 2 12.11 -2.92 -2.12
C ALA A 2 11.35 -1.88 -1.28
N ASN A 3 10.28 -1.32 -1.84
CA ASN A 3 9.43 -0.37 -1.12
C ASN A 3 8.73 -1.11 0.05
N PRO A 4 8.86 -0.64 1.30
CA PRO A 4 8.29 -1.32 2.45
C PRO A 4 6.75 -1.41 2.40
N ALA A 5 6.08 -0.41 1.83
CA ALA A 5 4.62 -0.42 1.65
C ALA A 5 4.20 -1.49 0.64
N SER A 6 4.92 -1.61 -0.48
CA SER A 6 4.72 -2.65 -1.48
C SER A 6 4.91 -4.06 -0.89
N VAL A 7 6.00 -4.26 -0.13
CA VAL A 7 6.27 -5.54 0.55
C VAL A 7 5.18 -5.86 1.57
N TYR A 8 4.67 -4.86 2.28
CA TYR A 8 3.60 -5.03 3.24
C TYR A 8 2.28 -5.43 2.56
N CYS A 9 1.93 -4.82 1.43
CA CYS A 9 0.79 -5.24 0.61
C CYS A 9 0.87 -6.73 0.25
N GLU A 10 2.03 -7.19 -0.26
CA GLU A 10 2.23 -8.60 -0.62
C GLU A 10 2.17 -9.54 0.61
N LYS A 11 2.70 -9.10 1.77
CA LYS A 11 2.61 -9.87 3.02
C LYS A 11 1.18 -10.11 3.50
N LEU A 12 0.27 -9.16 3.23
CA LEU A 12 -1.16 -9.31 3.50
C LEU A 12 -1.90 -10.19 2.47
N GLY A 13 -1.17 -10.78 1.52
CA GLY A 13 -1.76 -11.51 0.39
C GLY A 13 -2.39 -10.59 -0.66
N GLY A 14 -2.14 -9.28 -0.57
CA GLY A 14 -2.60 -8.31 -1.54
C GLY A 14 -1.77 -8.30 -2.82
N LYS A 15 -2.36 -7.75 -3.88
CA LYS A 15 -1.68 -7.52 -5.16
C LYS A 15 -1.40 -6.04 -5.33
N LEU A 16 -0.13 -5.69 -5.52
CA LEU A 16 0.28 -4.33 -5.85
C LEU A 16 -0.05 -4.01 -7.32
N VAL A 17 -0.64 -2.83 -7.54
CA VAL A 17 -0.89 -2.24 -8.86
C VAL A 17 -0.36 -0.82 -8.87
N ILE A 18 0.49 -0.49 -9.84
CA ILE A 18 0.96 0.88 -10.04
C ILE A 18 -0.02 1.61 -10.96
N GLN A 19 -0.55 2.73 -10.48
CA GLN A 19 -1.44 3.58 -11.25
C GLN A 19 -0.76 4.91 -11.58
N ASN A 20 -0.78 5.28 -12.86
CA ASN A 20 -0.37 6.61 -13.30
C ASN A 20 -1.49 7.62 -13.01
N THR A 21 -1.12 8.77 -12.46
CA THR A 21 -1.98 9.92 -12.16
C THR A 21 -1.35 11.16 -12.78
N GLU A 22 -2.09 12.27 -12.83
CA GLU A 22 -1.56 13.57 -13.28
C GLU A 22 -0.36 14.04 -12.44
N ASN A 23 -0.27 13.59 -11.17
CA ASN A 23 0.77 13.96 -10.22
C ASN A 23 1.90 12.91 -10.10
N GLY A 24 1.95 11.92 -10.99
CA GLY A 24 2.93 10.83 -10.97
C GLY A 24 2.31 9.47 -10.69
N GLN A 25 3.09 8.53 -10.16
CA GLN A 25 2.64 7.16 -9.90
C GLN A 25 2.27 6.95 -8.43
N ILE A 26 1.18 6.21 -8.21
CA ILE A 26 0.78 5.72 -6.89
C ILE A 26 0.73 4.19 -6.89
N GLY A 27 1.01 3.59 -5.73
CA GLY A 27 0.85 2.16 -5.50
C GLY A 27 -0.50 1.87 -4.86
N LEU A 28 -1.33 1.04 -5.49
CA LEU A 28 -2.58 0.55 -4.92
C LEU A 28 -2.43 -0.90 -4.52
N CYS A 29 -2.84 -1.24 -3.30
CA CYS A 29 -2.93 -2.60 -2.81
C CYS A 29 -4.36 -3.13 -2.96
N HIS A 30 -4.51 -4.18 -3.77
CA HIS A 30 -5.75 -4.94 -3.89
C HIS A 30 -5.74 -6.09 -2.89
N LEU A 31 -6.49 -5.96 -1.81
CA LEU A 31 -6.54 -6.94 -0.73
C LEU A 31 -7.48 -8.11 -1.07
N PRO A 32 -7.26 -9.30 -0.48
CA PRO A 32 -8.12 -10.48 -0.70
C PRO A 32 -9.58 -10.30 -0.26
N ASP A 33 -9.84 -9.36 0.66
CA ASP A 33 -11.19 -9.01 1.12
C ASP A 33 -11.94 -8.09 0.15
N GLY A 34 -11.32 -7.74 -0.99
CA GLY A 34 -11.89 -6.89 -2.03
C GLY A 34 -11.62 -5.39 -1.83
N ARG A 35 -10.98 -4.98 -0.74
CA ARG A 35 -10.57 -3.58 -0.55
C ARG A 35 -9.44 -3.22 -1.51
N ILE A 36 -9.50 -1.97 -1.99
CA ILE A 36 -8.40 -1.33 -2.71
C ILE A 36 -8.02 -0.10 -1.91
N ILE A 37 -6.75 -0.01 -1.52
CA ILE A 37 -6.22 1.05 -0.67
C ILE A 37 -4.83 1.43 -1.14
N GLU A 38 -4.44 2.70 -1.01
CA GLU A 38 -3.09 3.15 -1.35
C GLU A 38 -2.06 2.47 -0.42
N GLU A 39 -0.92 2.04 -0.98
CA GLU A 39 0.03 1.17 -0.27
C GLU A 39 0.62 1.83 0.99
N TRP A 40 0.88 3.14 0.96
CA TRP A 40 1.40 3.86 2.12
C TRP A 40 0.34 4.17 3.16
N GLU A 41 -0.91 4.42 2.74
CA GLU A 41 -2.05 4.51 3.65
C GLU A 41 -2.24 3.19 4.41
N LEU A 42 -2.22 2.06 3.70
CA LEU A 42 -2.29 0.73 4.29
C LEU A 42 -1.14 0.47 5.25
N PHE A 43 0.10 0.76 4.82
CA PHE A 43 1.29 0.58 5.65
C PHE A 43 1.24 1.44 6.92
N ARG A 44 0.89 2.72 6.81
CA ARG A 44 0.80 3.62 7.98
C ARG A 44 -0.36 3.28 8.90
N ALA A 45 -1.49 2.79 8.38
CA ALA A 45 -2.64 2.42 9.20
C ALA A 45 -2.31 1.28 10.19
N ASP A 46 -1.49 0.31 9.75
CA ASP A 46 -1.07 -0.83 10.58
C ASP A 46 0.15 -0.52 11.45
N ASN A 47 1.02 0.39 11.00
CA ASN A 47 2.20 0.85 11.75
C ASN A 47 1.92 2.07 12.65
N LYS A 48 0.66 2.27 13.10
CA LYS A 48 0.36 3.28 14.13
C LYS A 48 0.85 2.84 15.50
N GLU A 49 2.17 2.88 15.69
CA GLU A 49 2.76 3.48 16.90
C GLU A 49 3.21 4.90 16.51
N GLU A 50 2.59 5.90 17.14
CA GLU A 50 3.00 7.31 17.29
C GLU A 50 3.58 8.06 16.06
N GLN A 51 2.70 8.83 15.40
CA GLN A 51 3.08 10.16 14.94
C GLN A 51 2.92 11.13 16.14
N GLU A 52 3.94 11.23 16.99
CA GLU A 52 4.18 12.40 17.88
C GLU A 52 5.50 13.08 17.50
#